data_AF-A0A0B2US10-F1
#
_entry.id   AF-A0A0B2US10-F1
#
_cell.length_a   1.000
_cell.length_b   1.000
_cell.length_c   1.000
_cell.angle_alpha   90.00
_cell.angle_beta   90.00
_cell.angle_gamma   90.00
#
_symmetry.space_group_name_H-M   'P 1'
#
loop_
_entity.id
_entity.type
_entity.pdbx_description
1 polymer ?
#
loop_
_entity_poly.entity_id
_entity_poly.type
_entity_poly.pdbx_seq_one_letter_code
_entity_poly.pdbx_strand_id
1 'polypeptide(L)'
;MLFPTLFCIFVLISLATGRQSNSVVDFMRKYFEEKPTPVVLWHGMGKCYTLIEYRLLQFVCDGDVRQSAEKFDKGVDGDTEHGFFGNVNDQVQKACEMIAYDEKLKNGYNAVGFSQGALFMRAVAQRCPSPSMKNLISIGGPQQGVYGLPLCPGDMRICDAVRRLLDLGAYVSFVQKTLVQAQYWHDPMDEATYKQYSIFLADANAENEVNQTYSDNLAKLNNFVLVKFLNDSMIVPKESAWFGYYADGDTSTIIPLEKSKLYTEDRIGLRILKDKGKLHLLAIDGDHLQIPESVFIKEIINKYLK
;
A
#
# COMPACT_ATOMS: atom_id res chain seq x y z
N MET A 1 47.01 -23.89 -14.15
CA MET A 1 45.86 -22.95 -14.22
C MET A 1 44.73 -23.72 -14.90
N LEU A 2 43.94 -24.57 -14.20
CA LEU A 2 42.67 -24.29 -13.49
C LEU A 2 41.76 -23.38 -14.33
N PHE A 3 40.70 -23.84 -15.03
CA PHE A 3 39.40 -24.39 -14.54
C PHE A 3 38.58 -25.00 -15.74
N PRO A 4 37.34 -25.54 -15.59
CA PRO A 4 36.96 -26.96 -15.59
C PRO A 4 36.14 -27.45 -16.83
N THR A 5 35.98 -28.77 -16.97
CA THR A 5 34.94 -29.38 -17.83
C THR A 5 33.86 -30.06 -17.01
N LEU A 6 32.62 -29.73 -17.36
CA LEU A 6 31.34 -30.25 -16.91
C LEU A 6 31.31 -31.79 -16.83
N PHE A 7 30.89 -32.33 -15.69
CA PHE A 7 30.47 -33.72 -15.57
C PHE A 7 28.99 -33.82 -15.99
N CYS A 8 28.74 -34.21 -17.24
CA CYS A 8 27.43 -34.72 -17.67
C CYS A 8 27.31 -36.18 -17.26
N ILE A 9 26.54 -36.48 -16.20
CA ILE A 9 26.13 -37.85 -15.88
C ILE A 9 24.91 -38.17 -16.75
N PHE A 10 25.14 -38.94 -17.82
CA PHE A 10 24.06 -39.62 -18.55
C PHE A 10 23.57 -40.80 -17.69
N VAL A 11 22.35 -40.71 -17.18
CA VAL A 11 21.63 -41.88 -16.63
C VAL A 11 20.80 -42.49 -17.76
N LEU A 12 21.25 -43.65 -18.24
CA LEU A 12 20.48 -44.54 -19.12
C LEU A 12 19.32 -45.13 -18.31
N ILE A 13 18.09 -44.76 -18.65
CA ILE A 13 16.89 -45.39 -18.09
C ILE A 13 16.48 -46.55 -19.01
N SER A 14 16.62 -47.76 -18.46
CA SER A 14 16.08 -49.00 -19.01
C SER A 14 14.55 -48.93 -19.08
N LEU A 15 14.00 -49.23 -20.26
CA LEU A 15 12.58 -49.46 -20.49
C LEU A 15 12.17 -50.76 -19.79
N ALA A 16 11.60 -50.64 -18.59
CA ALA A 16 10.85 -51.70 -17.94
C ALA A 16 9.44 -51.20 -17.60
N THR A 17 8.44 -51.88 -18.15
CA THR A 17 7.02 -51.66 -17.95
C THR A 17 6.65 -51.82 -16.47
N GLY A 18 6.33 -50.71 -15.81
CA GLY A 18 5.82 -50.69 -14.44
C GLY A 18 5.17 -49.35 -14.17
N ARG A 19 3.89 -49.36 -13.80
CA ARG A 19 3.08 -48.18 -13.47
C ARG A 19 3.60 -47.58 -12.16
N GLN A 20 4.66 -46.76 -12.25
CA GLN A 20 5.24 -46.06 -11.11
C GLN A 20 4.69 -44.64 -11.08
N SER A 21 4.09 -44.27 -9.95
CA SER A 21 3.46 -42.96 -9.73
C SER A 21 4.41 -41.81 -10.05
N ASN A 22 3.92 -40.83 -10.81
CA ASN A 22 4.61 -39.57 -11.16
C ASN A 22 4.87 -38.64 -9.95
N SER A 23 4.95 -39.14 -8.71
CA SER A 23 4.98 -38.28 -7.51
C SER A 23 6.23 -37.40 -7.42
N VAL A 24 7.39 -37.89 -7.87
CA VAL A 24 8.65 -37.12 -7.82
C VAL A 24 8.70 -36.07 -8.92
N VAL A 25 8.22 -36.39 -10.12
CA VAL A 25 8.15 -35.43 -11.23
C VAL A 25 7.08 -34.37 -10.96
N ASP A 26 5.92 -34.75 -10.41
CA ASP A 26 4.88 -33.80 -10.00
C ASP A 26 5.29 -32.97 -8.78
N PHE A 27 6.03 -33.55 -7.84
CA PHE A 27 6.62 -32.82 -6.70
C PHE A 27 7.68 -31.84 -7.16
N MET A 28 8.64 -32.27 -7.99
CA MET A 28 9.67 -31.39 -8.54
C MET A 28 9.05 -30.30 -9.42
N ARG A 29 8.06 -30.64 -10.24
CA ARG A 29 7.29 -29.66 -11.02
C ARG A 29 6.60 -28.65 -10.11
N LYS A 30 5.90 -29.08 -9.05
CA LYS A 30 5.30 -28.18 -8.05
C LYS A 30 6.33 -27.32 -7.31
N TYR A 31 7.52 -27.87 -7.04
CA TYR A 31 8.61 -27.18 -6.34
C TYR A 31 9.37 -26.19 -7.25
N PHE A 32 9.36 -26.40 -8.58
CA PHE A 32 10.01 -25.54 -9.58
C PHE A 32 9.03 -24.67 -10.39
N GLU A 33 7.70 -24.83 -10.26
CA GLU A 33 6.67 -24.08 -11.01
C GLU A 33 5.94 -22.99 -10.21
N GLU A 34 6.11 -22.86 -8.89
CA GLU A 34 5.51 -21.74 -8.16
C GLU A 34 6.27 -20.44 -8.50
N LYS A 35 5.86 -19.81 -9.61
CA LYS A 35 6.24 -18.44 -9.92
C LYS A 35 5.93 -17.57 -8.70
N PRO A 36 6.83 -16.65 -8.33
CA PRO A 36 6.59 -15.75 -7.20
C PRO A 36 5.27 -15.02 -7.40
N THR A 37 4.53 -14.82 -6.31
CA THR A 37 3.26 -14.07 -6.36
C THR A 37 3.58 -12.65 -6.88
N PRO A 38 2.88 -12.17 -7.93
CA PRO A 38 3.15 -10.85 -8.48
C PRO A 38 2.87 -9.75 -7.45
N VAL A 39 3.57 -8.63 -7.58
CA VAL A 39 3.47 -7.47 -6.69
C VAL A 39 2.88 -6.29 -7.45
N VAL A 40 1.96 -5.54 -6.88
CA VAL A 40 1.44 -4.29 -7.45
C VAL A 40 1.94 -3.13 -6.61
N LEU A 41 2.43 -2.07 -7.26
CA LEU A 41 3.01 -0.91 -6.60
C LEU A 41 2.15 0.33 -6.78
N TRP A 42 2.04 1.12 -5.71
CA TRP A 42 1.46 2.47 -5.73
C TRP A 42 2.43 3.44 -5.07
N HIS A 43 2.95 4.40 -5.84
CA HIS A 43 3.92 5.37 -5.32
C HIS A 43 3.28 6.44 -4.44
N GLY A 44 4.14 7.25 -3.81
CA GLY A 44 3.76 8.40 -3.01
C GLY A 44 3.50 9.68 -3.82
N MET A 45 3.33 10.79 -3.09
CA MET A 45 3.11 12.13 -3.64
C MET A 45 4.37 12.69 -4.34
N GLY A 46 4.20 13.27 -5.53
CA GLY A 46 5.17 14.17 -6.16
C GLY A 46 6.43 13.56 -6.78
N LYS A 47 6.50 12.22 -6.90
CA LYS A 47 7.52 11.54 -7.71
C LYS A 47 6.98 10.26 -8.34
N CYS A 48 7.33 10.03 -9.61
CA CYS A 48 7.49 8.67 -10.12
C CYS A 48 8.74 8.05 -9.47
N TYR A 49 8.57 7.16 -8.52
CA TYR A 49 9.64 6.32 -7.94
C TYR A 49 10.65 7.04 -7.00
N THR A 50 10.55 6.82 -5.71
CA THR A 50 11.65 6.97 -4.74
C THR A 50 12.76 5.95 -5.03
N LEU A 51 13.97 6.15 -4.48
CA LEU A 51 15.06 5.18 -4.62
C LEU A 51 14.64 3.77 -4.17
N ILE A 52 13.79 3.65 -3.15
CA ILE A 52 13.27 2.36 -2.67
C ILE A 52 12.24 1.79 -3.65
N GLU A 53 11.36 2.61 -4.20
CA GLU A 53 10.42 2.17 -5.23
C GLU A 53 11.16 1.65 -6.47
N TYR A 54 12.22 2.35 -6.90
CA TYR A 54 13.10 1.91 -7.97
C TYR A 54 13.88 0.63 -7.62
N ARG A 55 14.33 0.48 -6.37
CA ARG A 55 15.01 -0.74 -5.89
C ARG A 55 14.06 -1.92 -5.77
N LEU A 56 12.82 -1.71 -5.34
CA LEU A 56 11.82 -2.77 -5.32
C LEU A 56 11.44 -3.15 -6.76
N LEU A 57 11.34 -2.19 -7.68
CA LEU A 57 11.27 -2.50 -9.10
C LEU A 57 12.47 -3.35 -9.56
N GLN A 58 13.70 -3.05 -9.16
CA GLN A 58 14.89 -3.86 -9.50
C GLN A 58 14.88 -5.27 -8.87
N PHE A 59 14.53 -5.40 -7.58
CA PHE A 59 14.47 -6.69 -6.87
C PHE A 59 13.33 -7.58 -7.37
N VAL A 60 12.22 -6.99 -7.78
CA VAL A 60 11.04 -7.70 -8.26
C VAL A 60 11.12 -7.93 -9.79
N CYS A 61 11.96 -7.20 -10.52
CA CYS A 61 12.18 -7.42 -11.96
C CYS A 61 12.94 -8.71 -12.33
N ASP A 62 13.54 -9.43 -11.38
CA ASP A 62 14.00 -10.81 -11.59
C ASP A 62 12.84 -11.84 -11.53
N GLY A 63 11.63 -11.38 -11.14
CA GLY A 63 10.41 -12.18 -10.99
C GLY A 63 9.15 -11.43 -11.43
N ASP A 64 9.01 -11.22 -12.74
CA ASP A 64 7.72 -11.08 -13.45
C ASP A 64 6.64 -10.17 -12.81
N VAL A 65 6.98 -8.92 -12.46
CA VAL A 65 6.00 -7.91 -12.07
C VAL A 65 5.91 -6.76 -13.07
N ARG A 66 4.69 -6.55 -13.57
CA ARG A 66 4.27 -5.43 -14.41
C ARG A 66 3.13 -4.69 -13.72
N GLN A 67 3.10 -3.39 -13.95
CA GLN A 67 2.09 -2.39 -13.59
C GLN A 67 2.29 -1.69 -12.24
N SER A 68 2.90 -0.50 -12.32
CA SER A 68 2.42 0.62 -11.51
C SER A 68 0.93 0.77 -11.82
N ALA A 69 0.10 0.96 -10.80
CA ALA A 69 -1.29 1.35 -10.97
C ALA A 69 -1.43 2.64 -11.81
N GLU A 70 -0.31 3.35 -12.06
CA GLU A 70 -0.28 4.68 -12.62
C GLU A 70 0.30 4.84 -14.03
N LYS A 71 0.13 3.87 -14.94
CA LYS A 71 0.18 4.25 -16.38
C LYS A 71 -1.10 5.01 -16.77
N PHE A 72 -1.38 6.12 -16.08
CA PHE A 72 -2.60 6.95 -16.15
C PHE A 72 -2.64 7.91 -17.36
N ASP A 73 -1.83 7.68 -18.39
CA ASP A 73 -1.72 8.45 -19.64
C ASP A 73 -0.84 9.72 -19.55
N LYS A 74 -0.07 9.97 -20.63
CA LYS A 74 0.83 11.13 -20.88
C LYS A 74 2.16 11.29 -20.11
N GLY A 75 2.86 10.20 -19.80
CA GLY A 75 4.27 10.26 -19.38
C GLY A 75 4.50 10.72 -17.93
N VAL A 76 5.77 10.88 -17.55
CA VAL A 76 6.24 11.08 -16.16
C VAL A 76 5.67 12.36 -15.51
N ASP A 77 5.41 13.40 -16.29
CA ASP A 77 4.93 14.68 -15.78
C ASP A 77 3.46 14.64 -15.36
N GLY A 78 2.60 13.97 -16.12
CA GLY A 78 1.17 13.79 -15.77
C GLY A 78 0.98 12.93 -14.52
N ASP A 79 1.84 11.93 -14.33
CA ASP A 79 1.85 11.05 -13.16
C ASP A 79 2.18 11.82 -11.86
N THR A 80 3.17 12.72 -11.97
CA THR A 80 3.56 13.60 -10.86
C THR A 80 2.42 14.57 -10.49
N GLU A 81 1.73 15.14 -11.48
CA GLU A 81 0.58 16.01 -11.27
C GLU A 81 -0.60 15.27 -10.62
N HIS A 82 -0.90 14.04 -11.04
CA HIS A 82 -1.97 13.23 -10.45
C HIS A 82 -1.72 12.83 -8.99
N GLY A 83 -0.46 12.83 -8.55
CA GLY A 83 -0.11 12.69 -7.13
C GLY A 83 -0.60 13.86 -6.26
N PHE A 84 -0.87 15.04 -6.85
CA PHE A 84 -1.36 16.23 -6.16
C PHE A 84 -2.80 16.57 -6.53
N PHE A 85 -3.16 16.48 -7.81
CA PHE A 85 -4.43 16.95 -8.33
C PHE A 85 -5.27 15.80 -8.90
N GLY A 86 -6.56 15.81 -8.57
CA GLY A 86 -7.51 14.80 -9.02
C GLY A 86 -8.39 14.29 -7.89
N ASN A 87 -9.16 13.25 -8.20
CA ASN A 87 -10.07 12.59 -7.27
C ASN A 87 -9.55 11.17 -6.98
N VAL A 88 -9.25 10.90 -5.71
CA VAL A 88 -8.69 9.63 -5.24
C VAL A 88 -9.68 8.49 -5.46
N ASN A 89 -10.99 8.74 -5.37
CA ASN A 89 -11.98 7.69 -5.66
C ASN A 89 -11.89 7.23 -7.12
N ASP A 90 -11.68 8.17 -8.06
CA ASP A 90 -11.53 7.85 -9.47
C ASP A 90 -10.20 7.11 -9.73
N GLN A 91 -9.12 7.51 -9.05
CA GLN A 91 -7.83 6.80 -9.12
C GLN A 91 -7.95 5.36 -8.59
N VAL A 92 -8.60 5.14 -7.45
CA VAL A 92 -8.82 3.81 -6.87
C VAL A 92 -9.68 2.96 -7.79
N GLN A 93 -10.76 3.51 -8.34
CA GLN A 93 -11.60 2.81 -9.31
C GLN A 93 -10.80 2.37 -10.52
N LYS A 94 -9.93 3.24 -11.05
CA LYS A 94 -9.10 2.89 -12.19
C LYS A 94 -8.05 1.82 -11.88
N ALA A 95 -7.43 1.90 -10.70
CA ALA A 95 -6.51 0.87 -10.23
C ALA A 95 -7.21 -0.49 -10.12
N CYS A 96 -8.44 -0.53 -9.58
CA CYS A 96 -9.27 -1.74 -9.54
C CYS A 96 -9.50 -2.33 -10.94
N GLU A 97 -9.84 -1.50 -11.93
CA GLU A 97 -10.01 -1.93 -13.33
C GLU A 97 -8.72 -2.54 -13.90
N MET A 98 -7.59 -1.83 -13.76
CA MET A 98 -6.29 -2.30 -14.26
C MET A 98 -5.89 -3.64 -13.64
N ILE A 99 -6.07 -3.78 -12.33
CA ILE A 99 -5.78 -5.01 -11.60
C ILE A 99 -6.71 -6.16 -12.06
N ALA A 100 -7.98 -5.87 -12.30
CA ALA A 100 -8.95 -6.87 -12.75
C ALA A 100 -8.69 -7.36 -14.19
N TYR A 101 -8.19 -6.50 -15.07
CA TYR A 101 -7.89 -6.84 -16.47
C TYR A 101 -6.53 -7.54 -16.66
N ASP A 102 -5.61 -7.48 -15.70
CA ASP A 102 -4.31 -8.14 -15.83
C ASP A 102 -4.42 -9.65 -15.55
N GLU A 103 -4.31 -10.45 -16.61
CA GLU A 103 -4.28 -11.91 -16.57
C GLU A 103 -3.25 -12.50 -15.59
N LYS A 104 -2.13 -11.81 -15.36
CA LYS A 104 -1.09 -12.27 -14.43
C LYS A 104 -1.52 -12.18 -12.98
N LEU A 105 -2.45 -11.29 -12.66
CA LEU A 105 -2.91 -11.04 -11.29
C LEU A 105 -4.10 -11.92 -10.90
N LYS A 106 -4.70 -12.68 -11.84
CA LYS A 106 -5.90 -13.49 -11.61
C LYS A 106 -5.80 -14.49 -10.45
N ASN A 107 -4.61 -15.02 -10.19
CA ASN A 107 -4.35 -15.96 -9.10
C ASN A 107 -3.95 -15.27 -7.77
N GLY A 108 -4.19 -13.97 -7.69
CA GLY A 108 -3.89 -13.10 -6.57
C GLY A 108 -2.49 -12.48 -6.63
N TYR A 109 -2.31 -11.40 -5.88
CA TYR A 109 -1.14 -10.53 -5.92
C TYR A 109 -0.81 -9.97 -4.55
N ASN A 110 0.45 -9.61 -4.32
CA ASN A 110 0.85 -8.77 -3.19
C ASN A 110 0.77 -7.29 -3.60
N ALA A 111 0.56 -6.39 -2.66
CA ALA A 111 0.55 -4.95 -2.90
C ALA A 111 1.53 -4.25 -1.97
N VAL A 112 2.26 -3.28 -2.51
CA VAL A 112 3.10 -2.35 -1.73
C VAL A 112 2.71 -0.94 -2.12
N GLY A 113 2.27 -0.16 -1.12
CA GLY A 113 2.03 1.25 -1.31
C GLY A 113 2.99 2.09 -0.46
N PHE A 114 3.37 3.24 -1.00
CA PHE A 114 4.31 4.16 -0.36
C PHE A 114 3.62 5.48 -0.09
N SER A 115 3.81 6.06 1.10
CA SER A 115 3.17 7.32 1.50
C SER A 115 1.65 7.27 1.20
N GLN A 116 1.08 8.26 0.52
CA GLN A 116 -0.35 8.25 0.15
C GLN A 116 -0.79 7.00 -0.64
N GLY A 117 0.07 6.43 -1.50
CA GLY A 117 -0.26 5.23 -2.27
C GLY A 117 -0.54 4.00 -1.40
N ALA A 118 -0.02 3.98 -0.16
CA ALA A 118 -0.35 2.96 0.82
C ALA A 118 -1.79 3.03 1.33
N LEU A 119 -2.31 4.25 1.51
CA LEU A 119 -3.71 4.49 1.85
C LEU A 119 -4.61 4.11 0.65
N PHE A 120 -4.17 4.42 -0.56
CA PHE A 120 -4.94 4.12 -1.78
C PHE A 120 -5.00 2.62 -2.06
N MET A 121 -3.90 1.88 -1.86
CA MET A 121 -3.89 0.42 -1.95
C MET A 121 -4.76 -0.24 -0.88
N ARG A 122 -4.89 0.35 0.32
CA ARG A 122 -5.88 -0.12 1.30
C ARG A 122 -7.31 0.07 0.78
N ALA A 123 -7.62 1.20 0.15
CA ALA A 123 -8.93 1.43 -0.45
C ALA A 123 -9.23 0.43 -1.59
N VAL A 124 -8.23 0.06 -2.41
CA VAL A 124 -8.32 -1.05 -3.38
C VAL A 124 -8.69 -2.36 -2.67
N ALA A 125 -7.99 -2.72 -1.60
CA ALA A 125 -8.27 -3.93 -0.83
C ALA A 125 -9.70 -3.96 -0.26
N GLN A 126 -10.22 -2.82 0.18
CA GLN A 126 -11.59 -2.68 0.70
C GLN A 126 -12.66 -2.73 -0.40
N ARG A 127 -12.42 -2.07 -1.54
CA ARG A 127 -13.44 -1.80 -2.57
C ARG A 127 -13.49 -2.86 -3.69
N CYS A 128 -12.36 -3.45 -4.06
CA CYS A 128 -12.26 -4.41 -5.16
C CYS A 128 -11.52 -5.70 -4.75
N PRO A 129 -12.22 -6.69 -4.17
CA PRO A 129 -11.61 -7.88 -3.60
C PRO A 129 -11.17 -8.94 -4.64
N SER A 130 -11.35 -8.67 -5.93
CA SER A 130 -11.07 -9.60 -7.03
C SER A 130 -10.26 -8.92 -8.14
N PRO A 131 -9.11 -9.48 -8.56
CA PRO A 131 -8.42 -10.63 -7.98
C PRO A 131 -7.98 -10.42 -6.53
N SER A 132 -7.68 -11.51 -5.81
CA SER A 132 -7.41 -11.45 -4.38
C SER A 132 -6.05 -10.82 -4.07
N MET A 133 -6.06 -9.70 -3.34
CA MET A 133 -4.85 -9.16 -2.70
C MET A 133 -4.46 -10.08 -1.54
N LYS A 134 -3.24 -10.64 -1.57
CA LYS A 134 -2.70 -11.56 -0.56
C LYS A 134 -2.07 -10.79 0.58
N ASN A 135 -1.01 -10.03 0.32
CA ASN A 135 -0.34 -9.20 1.33
C ASN A 135 -0.47 -7.72 0.95
N LEU A 136 -0.69 -6.85 1.92
CA LEU A 136 -0.61 -5.40 1.76
C LEU A 136 0.51 -4.86 2.65
N ILE A 137 1.52 -4.23 2.06
CA ILE A 137 2.60 -3.56 2.76
C ILE A 137 2.42 -2.05 2.59
N SER A 138 2.04 -1.38 3.68
CA SER A 138 1.91 0.06 3.77
C SER A 138 3.21 0.66 4.30
N ILE A 139 3.91 1.42 3.46
CA ILE A 139 5.18 2.05 3.81
C ILE A 139 4.96 3.54 4.07
N GLY A 140 4.88 3.93 5.34
CA GLY A 140 4.67 5.33 5.74
C GLY A 140 3.32 5.90 5.29
N GLY A 141 2.26 5.08 5.27
CA GLY A 141 0.96 5.51 4.76
C GLY A 141 0.14 6.32 5.78
N PRO A 142 -0.48 7.46 5.42
CA PRO A 142 -1.33 8.22 6.35
C PRO A 142 -2.69 7.53 6.54
N GLN A 143 -2.75 6.40 7.26
CA GLN A 143 -3.97 5.58 7.34
C GLN A 143 -5.13 6.28 8.06
N GLN A 144 -4.83 7.22 8.96
CA GLN A 144 -5.79 8.12 9.60
C GLN A 144 -5.73 9.54 9.01
N GLY A 145 -5.15 9.73 7.83
CA GLY A 145 -4.97 11.05 7.24
C GLY A 145 -3.84 11.85 7.89
N VAL A 146 -3.85 13.15 7.62
CA VAL A 146 -2.86 14.12 8.13
C VAL A 146 -3.53 15.39 8.61
N TYR A 147 -2.91 16.02 9.61
CA TYR A 147 -3.23 17.35 10.11
C TYR A 147 -1.95 18.14 10.32
N GLY A 148 -1.33 18.49 9.20
CA GLY A 148 -0.08 19.22 9.16
C GLY A 148 0.37 19.35 7.71
N LEU A 149 0.82 20.54 7.34
CA LEU A 149 1.43 20.75 6.05
C LEU A 149 2.88 20.26 6.13
N PRO A 150 3.29 19.22 5.37
CA PRO A 150 4.69 18.91 5.27
C PRO A 150 5.46 20.12 4.71
N LEU A 151 6.75 20.19 5.03
CA LEU A 151 7.70 21.02 4.29
C LEU A 151 7.70 20.53 2.84
N CYS A 152 6.83 21.11 2.01
CA CYS A 152 6.56 20.63 0.66
C CYS A 152 7.86 20.62 -0.17
N PRO A 153 8.41 19.43 -0.49
CA PRO A 153 9.72 19.32 -1.11
C PRO A 153 9.66 19.35 -2.65
N GLY A 154 8.50 19.73 -3.22
CA GLY A 154 8.23 19.79 -4.66
C GLY A 154 8.51 21.16 -5.28
N ASP A 155 8.15 21.32 -6.57
CA ASP A 155 8.17 22.63 -7.24
C ASP A 155 7.35 23.64 -6.42
N MET A 156 7.96 24.80 -6.12
CA MET A 156 7.34 25.87 -5.35
C MET A 156 5.94 26.24 -5.86
N ARG A 157 5.70 26.14 -7.17
CA ARG A 157 4.38 26.43 -7.76
C ARG A 157 3.29 25.44 -7.34
N ILE A 158 3.61 24.15 -7.28
CA ILE A 158 2.67 23.09 -6.86
C ILE A 158 2.40 23.25 -5.37
N CYS A 159 3.45 23.46 -4.57
CA CYS A 159 3.33 23.69 -3.13
C CYS A 159 2.47 24.91 -2.80
N ASP A 160 2.65 26.02 -3.54
CA ASP A 160 1.84 27.23 -3.36
C ASP A 160 0.38 27.02 -3.79
N ALA A 161 0.13 26.22 -4.84
CA ALA A 161 -1.22 25.87 -5.25
C ALA A 161 -1.94 25.00 -4.19
N VAL A 162 -1.26 23.99 -3.64
CA VAL A 162 -1.78 23.16 -2.55
C VAL A 162 -2.10 24.02 -1.32
N ARG A 163 -1.18 24.91 -0.93
CA ARG A 163 -1.40 25.85 0.19
C ARG A 163 -2.61 26.74 -0.04
N ARG A 164 -2.71 27.40 -1.20
CA ARG A 164 -3.85 28.27 -1.54
C ARG A 164 -5.19 27.52 -1.53
N LEU A 165 -5.21 26.28 -2.00
CA LEU A 165 -6.43 25.45 -1.99
C LEU A 165 -6.82 25.03 -0.57
N LEU A 166 -5.84 24.74 0.29
CA LEU A 166 -6.12 24.45 1.70
C LEU A 166 -6.52 25.71 2.48
N ASP A 167 -6.00 26.89 2.12
CA ASP A 167 -6.42 28.19 2.67
C ASP A 167 -7.88 28.53 2.31
N LEU A 168 -8.37 28.08 1.15
CA LEU A 168 -9.81 28.17 0.81
C LEU A 168 -10.68 27.29 1.70
N GLY A 169 -10.09 26.27 2.33
CA GLY A 169 -10.74 25.29 3.18
C GLY A 169 -10.68 23.88 2.58
N ALA A 170 -10.01 22.96 3.28
CA ALA A 170 -9.84 21.57 2.83
C ALA A 170 -11.18 20.87 2.52
N TYR A 171 -12.26 21.22 3.23
CA TYR A 171 -13.57 20.58 3.10
C TYR A 171 -14.52 21.26 2.11
N VAL A 172 -14.06 22.28 1.38
CA VAL A 172 -14.83 22.87 0.28
C VAL A 172 -14.99 21.83 -0.83
N SER A 173 -16.22 21.64 -1.33
CA SER A 173 -16.53 20.57 -2.32
C SER A 173 -15.62 20.58 -3.55
N PHE A 174 -15.26 21.77 -4.06
CA PHE A 174 -14.31 21.92 -5.17
C PHE A 174 -12.92 21.41 -4.79
N VAL A 175 -12.41 21.81 -3.63
CA VAL A 175 -11.08 21.40 -3.12
C VAL A 175 -11.05 19.89 -2.89
N GLN A 176 -12.07 19.33 -2.23
CA GLN A 176 -12.22 17.88 -2.04
C GLN A 176 -12.19 17.09 -3.36
N LYS A 177 -12.73 17.63 -4.47
CA LYS A 177 -12.77 16.92 -5.76
C LYS A 177 -11.52 17.10 -6.63
N THR A 178 -10.66 18.05 -6.29
CA THR A 178 -9.55 18.47 -7.16
C THR A 178 -8.17 18.36 -6.51
N LEU A 179 -8.10 18.33 -5.18
CA LEU A 179 -6.85 18.21 -4.43
C LEU A 179 -6.80 16.88 -3.70
N VAL A 180 -5.80 16.07 -4.01
CA VAL A 180 -5.60 14.73 -3.42
C VAL A 180 -5.37 14.82 -1.92
N GLN A 181 -4.55 15.77 -1.47
CA GLN A 181 -4.19 15.94 -0.06
C GLN A 181 -5.40 16.32 0.81
N ALA A 182 -6.35 17.09 0.27
CA ALA A 182 -7.58 17.44 0.98
C ALA A 182 -8.46 16.22 1.27
N GLN A 183 -8.43 15.20 0.40
CA GLN A 183 -9.27 14.02 0.50
C GLN A 183 -8.88 13.09 1.66
N TYR A 184 -7.67 13.26 2.21
CA TYR A 184 -7.21 12.64 3.44
C TYR A 184 -6.73 13.65 4.50
N TRP A 185 -7.17 14.91 4.38
CA TRP A 185 -7.06 15.88 5.47
C TRP A 185 -8.09 15.55 6.55
N HIS A 186 -7.61 15.40 7.79
CA HIS A 186 -8.41 14.99 8.93
C HIS A 186 -8.20 16.04 10.02
N ASP A 187 -9.18 16.90 10.23
CA ASP A 187 -9.08 18.00 11.20
C ASP A 187 -9.59 17.55 12.56
N PRO A 188 -8.71 17.26 13.54
CA PRO A 188 -9.14 16.82 14.86
C PRO A 188 -9.88 17.93 15.61
N MET A 189 -9.72 19.20 15.22
CA MET A 189 -10.40 20.33 15.86
C MET A 189 -11.84 20.49 15.37
N ASP A 190 -12.18 19.94 14.20
CA ASP A 190 -13.52 19.96 13.62
C ASP A 190 -13.88 18.61 12.98
N GLU A 191 -13.94 17.59 13.83
CA GLU A 191 -14.32 16.22 13.48
C GLU A 191 -15.67 16.13 12.76
N ALA A 192 -16.62 17.02 13.09
CA ALA A 192 -17.94 17.01 12.48
C ALA A 192 -17.85 17.37 10.99
N THR A 193 -17.11 18.43 10.65
CA THR A 193 -16.87 18.82 9.26
C THR A 193 -16.05 17.78 8.52
N TYR A 194 -15.00 17.20 9.15
CA TYR A 194 -14.23 16.10 8.56
C TYR A 194 -15.14 14.93 8.14
N LYS A 195 -15.93 14.41 9.08
CA LYS A 195 -16.81 13.26 8.84
C LYS A 195 -17.87 13.57 7.78
N GLN A 196 -18.40 14.79 7.76
CA GLN A 196 -19.45 15.19 6.82
C GLN A 196 -18.95 15.41 5.38
N TYR A 197 -17.74 15.95 5.21
CA TYR A 197 -17.31 16.49 3.92
C TYR A 197 -16.08 15.80 3.30
N SER A 198 -15.35 14.97 4.05
CA SER A 198 -14.26 14.15 3.46
C SER A 198 -14.86 13.14 2.48
N ILE A 199 -14.52 13.27 1.20
CA ILE A 199 -15.09 12.39 0.15
C ILE A 199 -14.37 11.05 0.02
N PHE A 200 -13.28 10.84 0.77
CA PHE A 200 -12.44 9.66 0.63
C PHE A 200 -12.09 9.04 1.99
N LEU A 201 -11.32 9.74 2.83
CA LEU A 201 -10.81 9.14 4.07
C LEU A 201 -11.93 8.77 5.05
N ALA A 202 -12.96 9.62 5.19
CA ALA A 202 -14.10 9.31 6.06
C ALA A 202 -14.87 8.05 5.59
N ASP A 203 -14.99 7.82 4.28
CA ASP A 203 -15.54 6.57 3.73
C ASP A 203 -14.59 5.39 3.98
N ALA A 204 -13.30 5.55 3.65
CA ALA A 204 -12.29 4.51 3.80
C ALA A 204 -12.13 4.04 5.24
N ASN A 205 -12.40 4.90 6.23
CA ASN A 205 -12.36 4.59 7.66
C ASN A 205 -13.73 4.27 8.26
N ALA A 206 -14.79 4.23 7.45
CA ALA A 206 -16.16 3.96 7.90
C ALA A 206 -16.58 4.89 9.07
N GLU A 207 -16.31 6.19 8.93
CA GLU A 207 -16.57 7.18 9.98
C GLU A 207 -18.07 7.37 10.23
N ASN A 208 -18.84 7.51 9.14
CA ASN A 208 -20.29 7.75 9.20
C ASN A 208 -21.08 6.44 9.32
N GLU A 209 -20.78 5.47 8.45
CA GLU A 209 -21.51 4.20 8.37
C GLU A 209 -20.53 3.04 8.21
N VAL A 210 -20.79 1.94 8.91
CA VAL A 210 -19.98 0.72 8.83
C VAL A 210 -20.35 -0.03 7.55
N ASN A 211 -19.45 0.02 6.57
CA ASN A 211 -19.56 -0.80 5.37
C ASN A 211 -18.98 -2.20 5.63
N GLN A 212 -19.84 -3.18 5.93
CA GLN A 212 -19.41 -4.55 6.24
C GLN A 212 -18.55 -5.17 5.12
N THR A 213 -18.80 -4.80 3.86
CA THR A 213 -18.02 -5.28 2.71
C THR A 213 -16.55 -4.85 2.81
N TYR A 214 -16.27 -3.64 3.30
CA TYR A 214 -14.89 -3.18 3.50
C TYR A 214 -14.18 -4.00 4.56
N SER A 215 -14.85 -4.26 5.69
CA SER A 215 -14.32 -5.11 6.77
C SER A 215 -14.04 -6.54 6.30
N ASP A 216 -15.03 -7.15 5.63
CA ASP A 216 -14.93 -8.52 5.11
C ASP A 216 -13.81 -8.64 4.07
N ASN A 217 -13.63 -7.63 3.23
CA ASN A 217 -12.59 -7.64 2.20
C ASN A 217 -11.19 -7.42 2.78
N LEU A 218 -11.01 -6.45 3.68
CA LEU A 218 -9.71 -6.20 4.31
C LEU A 218 -9.26 -7.40 5.17
N ALA A 219 -10.21 -8.07 5.84
CA ALA A 219 -9.94 -9.28 6.62
C ALA A 219 -9.48 -10.50 5.79
N LYS A 220 -9.63 -10.48 4.45
CA LYS A 220 -9.13 -11.54 3.55
C LYS A 220 -7.62 -11.50 3.36
N LEU A 221 -6.97 -10.37 3.64
CA LEU A 221 -5.51 -10.27 3.57
C LEU A 221 -4.86 -11.38 4.40
N ASN A 222 -3.78 -11.95 3.87
CA ASN A 222 -2.89 -12.85 4.61
C ASN A 222 -2.03 -12.07 5.58
N ASN A 223 -1.49 -10.92 5.15
CA ASN A 223 -0.76 -10.00 5.99
C ASN A 223 -1.10 -8.55 5.62
N PHE A 224 -1.36 -7.73 6.63
CA PHE A 224 -1.36 -6.28 6.52
C PHE A 224 -0.21 -5.73 7.34
N VAL A 225 0.83 -5.23 6.67
CA VAL A 225 2.05 -4.73 7.28
C VAL A 225 2.02 -3.21 7.25
N LEU A 226 2.12 -2.58 8.41
CA LEU A 226 2.13 -1.13 8.58
C LEU A 226 3.52 -0.69 9.04
N VAL A 227 4.22 0.06 8.19
CA VAL A 227 5.55 0.58 8.49
C VAL A 227 5.46 2.05 8.90
N LYS A 228 5.95 2.36 10.10
CA LYS A 228 6.07 3.72 10.63
C LYS A 228 7.54 4.13 10.70
N PHE A 229 7.84 5.35 10.28
CA PHE A 229 9.16 5.97 10.44
C PHE A 229 9.23 6.71 11.78
N LEU A 230 10.27 6.45 12.57
CA LEU A 230 10.37 7.01 13.92
C LEU A 230 10.62 8.52 13.91
N ASN A 231 11.29 9.02 12.87
CA ASN A 231 11.66 10.43 12.71
C ASN A 231 10.92 11.07 11.52
N ASP A 232 9.72 10.57 11.18
CA ASP A 232 8.93 11.06 10.04
C ASP A 232 8.60 12.54 10.19
N SER A 233 9.09 13.35 9.25
CA SER A 233 8.84 14.79 9.15
C SER A 233 7.73 15.14 8.12
N MET A 234 7.18 14.15 7.42
CA MET A 234 6.19 14.34 6.35
C MET A 234 4.77 13.98 6.78
N ILE A 235 4.59 12.87 7.49
CA ILE A 235 3.28 12.42 7.98
C ILE A 235 3.07 12.97 9.38
N VAL A 236 2.10 13.88 9.52
CA VAL A 236 1.78 14.53 10.79
C VAL A 236 0.31 14.24 11.14
N PRO A 237 0.01 13.52 12.24
CA PRO A 237 0.96 12.86 13.15
C PRO A 237 1.53 11.57 12.53
N LYS A 238 2.80 11.24 12.82
CA LYS A 238 3.47 10.04 12.29
C LYS A 238 2.79 8.73 12.70
N GLU A 239 2.06 8.75 13.81
CA GLU A 239 1.25 7.64 14.29
C GLU A 239 0.12 7.24 13.33
N SER A 240 -0.26 8.13 12.39
CA SER A 240 -1.18 7.80 11.29
C SER A 240 -0.71 6.60 10.46
N ALA A 241 0.61 6.37 10.37
CA ALA A 241 1.20 5.18 9.75
C ALA A 241 0.77 3.86 10.40
N TRP A 242 0.36 3.90 11.67
CA TRP A 242 -0.14 2.77 12.45
C TRP A 242 -1.61 2.96 12.88
N PHE A 243 -2.38 3.75 12.14
CA PHE A 243 -3.76 4.12 12.47
C PHE A 243 -3.95 4.83 13.83
N GLY A 244 -2.89 5.30 14.46
CA GLY A 244 -3.00 6.23 15.59
C GLY A 244 -3.29 7.64 15.08
N TYR A 245 -3.98 8.44 15.87
CA TYR A 245 -4.31 9.81 15.48
C TYR A 245 -4.46 10.75 16.67
N TYR A 246 -4.65 12.03 16.41
CA TYR A 246 -5.00 13.00 17.45
C TYR A 246 -6.34 12.67 18.12
N ALA A 247 -6.51 13.09 19.37
CA ALA A 247 -7.80 13.05 20.06
C ALA A 247 -8.74 14.15 19.55
N ASP A 248 -10.04 13.90 19.50
CA ASP A 248 -11.06 14.88 19.12
C ASP A 248 -10.92 16.17 19.95
N GLY A 249 -10.79 17.31 19.27
CA GLY A 249 -10.60 18.65 19.85
C GLY A 249 -9.19 18.94 20.35
N ASP A 250 -8.19 18.12 20.04
CA ASP A 250 -6.80 18.27 20.49
C ASP A 250 -5.80 17.95 19.37
N THR A 251 -4.64 18.59 19.38
CA THR A 251 -3.52 18.37 18.44
C THR A 251 -2.23 17.96 19.15
N SER A 252 -2.30 17.64 20.44
CA SER A 252 -1.17 17.26 21.29
C SER A 252 -1.28 15.81 21.80
N THR A 253 -2.49 15.32 22.10
CA THR A 253 -2.71 13.96 22.57
C THR A 253 -2.89 13.00 21.40
N ILE A 254 -2.11 11.92 21.37
CA ILE A 254 -2.27 10.82 20.40
C ILE A 254 -3.04 9.65 21.01
N ILE A 255 -4.10 9.24 20.32
CA ILE A 255 -4.86 8.02 20.54
C ILE A 255 -4.28 6.90 19.66
N PRO A 256 -3.71 5.84 20.24
CA PRO A 256 -3.26 4.68 19.48
C PRO A 256 -4.44 3.90 18.89
N LEU A 257 -4.18 3.12 17.82
CA LEU A 257 -5.19 2.30 17.12
C LEU A 257 -6.08 1.53 18.09
N GLU A 258 -5.50 0.83 19.06
CA GLU A 258 -6.22 -0.07 19.98
C GLU A 258 -7.23 0.65 20.88
N LYS A 259 -7.10 1.97 21.05
CA LYS A 259 -8.03 2.82 21.81
C LYS A 259 -9.01 3.59 20.93
N SER A 260 -8.84 3.55 19.61
CA SER A 260 -9.70 4.26 18.66
C SER A 260 -11.05 3.54 18.47
N LYS A 261 -12.08 4.32 18.15
CA LYS A 261 -13.41 3.79 17.79
C LYS A 261 -13.33 2.83 16.59
N LEU A 262 -12.48 3.13 15.62
CA LEU A 262 -12.19 2.30 14.45
C LEU A 262 -11.85 0.86 14.84
N TYR A 263 -11.05 0.68 15.90
CA TYR A 263 -10.61 -0.63 16.38
C TYR A 263 -11.57 -1.25 17.41
N THR A 264 -12.09 -0.46 18.35
CA THR A 264 -12.98 -0.99 19.41
C THR A 264 -14.33 -1.43 18.86
N GLU A 265 -14.79 -0.82 17.77
CA GLU A 265 -15.99 -1.25 17.04
C GLU A 265 -15.65 -2.13 15.82
N ASP A 266 -14.37 -2.29 15.51
CA ASP A 266 -13.84 -3.08 14.37
C ASP A 266 -14.47 -2.73 13.02
N ARG A 267 -14.60 -1.43 12.76
CA ARG A 267 -15.41 -0.89 11.65
C ARG A 267 -14.90 -1.31 10.26
N ILE A 268 -13.60 -1.59 10.14
CA ILE A 268 -12.96 -2.04 8.89
C ILE A 268 -12.19 -3.36 9.04
N GLY A 269 -12.36 -4.09 10.15
CA GLY A 269 -11.78 -5.44 10.31
C GLY A 269 -10.32 -5.49 10.79
N LEU A 270 -9.78 -4.39 11.34
CA LEU A 270 -8.40 -4.34 11.87
C LEU A 270 -8.22 -5.25 13.08
N ARG A 271 -9.22 -5.37 13.95
CA ARG A 271 -9.14 -6.27 15.12
C ARG A 271 -9.17 -7.72 14.67
N ILE A 272 -10.01 -8.08 13.69
CA ILE A 272 -9.99 -9.42 13.08
C ILE A 272 -8.59 -9.77 12.53
N LEU A 273 -7.93 -8.83 11.83
CA LEU A 273 -6.57 -9.06 11.34
C LEU A 273 -5.57 -9.21 12.49
N LYS A 274 -5.68 -8.38 13.54
CA LYS A 274 -4.80 -8.45 14.71
C LYS A 274 -4.95 -9.77 15.46
N ASP A 275 -6.18 -10.19 15.75
CA ASP A 275 -6.50 -11.42 16.50
C ASP A 275 -6.04 -12.68 15.74
N LYS A 276 -6.03 -12.62 14.40
CA LYS A 276 -5.51 -13.69 13.53
C LYS A 276 -3.99 -13.63 13.32
N GLY A 277 -3.28 -12.69 13.93
CA GLY A 277 -1.83 -12.50 13.75
C GLY A 277 -1.43 -12.00 12.37
N LYS A 278 -2.36 -11.35 11.65
CA LYS A 278 -2.18 -10.86 10.27
C LYS A 278 -1.88 -9.37 10.18
N LEU A 279 -2.10 -8.60 11.26
CA LEU A 279 -1.75 -7.17 11.33
C LEU A 279 -0.38 -7.00 11.99
N HIS A 280 0.59 -6.49 11.23
CA HIS A 280 2.00 -6.33 11.64
C HIS A 280 2.37 -4.85 11.73
N LEU A 281 2.91 -4.42 12.88
CA LEU A 281 3.38 -3.05 13.09
C LEU A 281 4.90 -3.05 13.08
N LEU A 282 5.52 -2.43 12.07
CA LEU A 282 6.98 -2.31 11.92
C LEU A 282 7.41 -0.86 12.09
N ALA A 283 8.39 -0.63 12.96
CA ALA A 283 8.99 0.68 13.16
C ALA A 283 10.39 0.69 12.55
N ILE A 284 10.69 1.71 11.76
CA ILE A 284 11.99 1.88 11.12
C ILE A 284 12.58 3.21 11.59
N ASP A 285 13.84 3.17 12.02
CA ASP A 285 14.59 4.38 12.30
C ASP A 285 14.98 5.06 10.99
N GLY A 286 14.65 6.34 10.87
CA GLY A 286 14.72 7.09 9.63
C GLY A 286 13.60 8.12 9.52
N ASP A 287 13.79 9.07 8.61
CA ASP A 287 12.75 9.99 8.16
C ASP A 287 11.87 9.32 7.09
N HIS A 288 10.87 10.03 6.57
CA HIS A 288 9.86 9.52 5.65
C HIS A 288 10.46 8.79 4.45
N LEU A 289 10.08 7.51 4.28
CA LEU A 289 10.57 6.62 3.22
C LEU A 289 12.09 6.43 3.21
N GLN A 290 12.80 6.70 4.31
CA GLN A 290 14.22 6.38 4.45
C GLN A 290 14.35 5.02 5.15
N ILE A 291 14.56 3.97 4.35
CA ILE A 291 14.78 2.61 4.85
C ILE A 291 16.17 2.13 4.42
N PRO A 292 17.03 1.69 5.35
CA PRO A 292 18.27 1.01 4.99
C PRO A 292 17.98 -0.25 4.17
N GLU A 293 18.72 -0.47 3.08
CA GLU A 293 18.48 -1.58 2.14
C GLU A 293 18.45 -2.95 2.83
N SER A 294 19.38 -3.20 3.75
CA SER A 294 19.45 -4.44 4.52
C SER A 294 18.18 -4.68 5.35
N VAL A 295 17.61 -3.62 5.92
CA VAL A 295 16.35 -3.65 6.68
C VAL A 295 15.19 -3.93 5.73
N PHE A 296 15.14 -3.26 4.59
CA PHE A 296 14.07 -3.46 3.60
C PHE A 296 14.01 -4.91 3.10
N ILE A 297 15.16 -5.48 2.72
CA ILE A 297 15.25 -6.86 2.24
C ILE A 297 14.84 -7.83 3.35
N LYS A 298 15.37 -7.64 4.56
CA LYS A 298 15.17 -8.57 5.67
C LYS A 298 13.75 -8.53 6.23
N GLU A 299 13.23 -7.33 6.48
CA GLU A 299 11.99 -7.12 7.23
C GLU A 299 10.76 -7.07 6.32
N ILE A 300 10.92 -6.74 5.04
CA ILE A 300 9.80 -6.64 4.09
C ILE A 300 9.87 -7.73 3.02
N ILE A 301 10.92 -7.74 2.19
CA ILE A 301 10.99 -8.65 1.03
C ILE A 301 10.96 -10.11 1.48
N ASN A 302 11.89 -10.51 2.35
CA ASN A 302 12.06 -11.90 2.75
C ASN A 302 10.89 -12.46 3.57
N LYS A 303 10.12 -11.60 4.24
CA LYS A 303 9.03 -12.01 5.13
C LYS A 303 7.67 -12.06 4.43
N TYR A 304 7.43 -11.18 3.46
CA TYR A 304 6.09 -10.95 2.93
C TYR A 304 5.97 -10.99 1.41
N LEU A 305 7.08 -10.99 0.66
CA LEU A 305 7.06 -10.90 -0.82
C LEU A 305 7.78 -12.05 -1.53
N LYS A 306 8.46 -12.94 -0.80
CA LYS A 306 9.05 -14.18 -1.33
C LYS A 306 8.08 -15.35 -1.27
#